data_AF-A0A349DUZ8-F1
#
_entry.id   AF-A0A349DUZ8-F1
#
_cell.length_a   1.000
_cell.length_b   1.000
_cell.length_c   1.000
_cell.angle_alpha   90.00
_cell.angle_beta   90.00
_cell.angle_gamma   90.00
#
_symmetry.space_group_name_H-M   'P 1'
#
loop_
_entity.id
_entity.type
_entity.pdbx_description
1 polymer ?
#
loop_
_entity_poly.entity_id
_entity_poly.type
_entity_poly.pdbx_seq_one_letter_code
_entity_poly.pdbx_strand_id
1 'polypeptide(L)'
;MEQINILNTMIVYTIIFYMATNIVPADMDKFYIDTQNLKDPSQKMTLNFTKQQDGQWKVVPDVAQNDPLYFRFDEKLNFYSYEGRSGQKDTIPLNKLVKIKKNHKKWKKVTEVMVKPRSDDSKERLTLVVEKKGKKQRVIRPGSDTQAEVKEIPAMHVRWD
;
A
#
# COMPACT_ATOMS: atom_id res chain seq x y z
N MET A 1 13.05 9.62 20.84
CA MET A 1 11.98 9.34 19.86
C MET A 1 12.67 9.02 18.56
N GLU A 2 12.49 7.82 18.00
CA GLU A 2 13.02 7.49 16.67
C GLU A 2 12.38 8.41 15.64
N GLN A 3 13.20 9.04 14.80
CA GLN A 3 12.73 9.80 13.65
C GLN A 3 12.13 8.83 12.64
N ILE A 4 10.81 8.88 12.47
CA ILE A 4 10.10 8.08 11.48
C ILE A 4 10.30 8.74 10.12
N ASN A 5 10.98 8.05 9.22
CA ASN A 5 11.05 8.45 7.81
C ASN A 5 9.83 7.89 7.08
N ILE A 6 8.84 8.74 6.76
CA ILE A 6 7.64 8.28 6.04
C ILE A 6 7.90 7.95 4.57
N LEU A 7 9.09 8.30 4.08
CA LEU A 7 9.59 7.92 2.76
C LEU A 7 10.21 6.53 2.77
N ASN A 8 10.33 5.87 3.94
CA ASN A 8 10.73 4.47 4.02
C ASN A 8 9.83 3.60 3.13
N THR A 9 10.46 2.83 2.25
CA THR A 9 9.79 2.02 1.24
C THR A 9 8.73 1.10 1.85
N MET A 10 9.00 0.46 2.99
CA MET A 10 8.04 -0.42 3.66
C MET A 10 6.79 0.35 4.10
N ILE A 11 6.95 1.53 4.71
CA ILE A 11 5.82 2.38 5.12
C ILE A 11 4.99 2.79 3.91
N VAL A 12 5.62 3.19 2.81
CA VAL A 12 4.87 3.61 1.62
C VAL A 12 4.11 2.44 0.97
N TYR A 13 4.72 1.26 0.88
CA TYR A 13 4.04 0.07 0.38
C TYR A 13 2.85 -0.31 1.28
N THR A 14 2.99 -0.21 2.59
CA THR A 14 1.88 -0.41 3.54
C THR A 14 0.76 0.61 3.31
N ILE A 15 1.09 1.88 3.07
CA ILE A 15 0.10 2.92 2.76
C ILE A 15 -0.60 2.64 1.43
N ILE A 16 0.13 2.22 0.39
CA ILE A 16 -0.47 1.90 -0.90
C ILE A 16 -1.38 0.67 -0.77
N PHE A 17 -1.00 -0.34 0.01
CA PHE A 17 -1.87 -1.47 0.32
C PHE A 17 -3.13 -1.04 1.08
N TYR A 18 -3.02 -0.14 2.06
CA TYR A 18 -4.18 0.49 2.71
C TYR A 18 -5.08 1.19 1.69
N MET A 19 -4.51 1.97 0.77
CA MET A 19 -5.28 2.63 -0.28
C MET A 19 -5.97 1.62 -1.21
N ALA A 20 -5.27 0.58 -1.65
CA ALA A 20 -5.79 -0.44 -2.55
C ALA A 20 -7.00 -1.15 -1.94
N THR A 21 -6.88 -1.64 -0.69
CA THR A 21 -7.97 -2.33 0.02
C THR A 21 -9.20 -1.44 0.26
N ASN A 22 -9.02 -0.12 0.29
CA ASN A 22 -10.12 0.84 0.41
C ASN A 22 -10.71 1.28 -0.95
N ILE A 23 -9.92 1.22 -2.02
CA ILE A 23 -10.33 1.54 -3.39
C ILE A 23 -11.13 0.39 -3.99
N VAL A 24 -10.68 -0.84 -3.75
CA VAL A 24 -11.33 -2.07 -4.20
C VAL A 24 -12.69 -2.21 -3.49
N PRO A 25 -13.79 -2.49 -4.21
CA PRO A 25 -15.10 -2.74 -3.59
C PRO A 25 -15.06 -3.87 -2.56
N ALA A 26 -15.82 -3.74 -1.48
CA ALA A 26 -15.75 -4.64 -0.32
C ALA A 26 -16.22 -6.08 -0.61
N ASP A 27 -17.03 -6.25 -1.66
CA ASP A 27 -17.56 -7.51 -2.21
C ASP A 27 -16.56 -8.25 -3.10
N MET A 28 -15.40 -7.65 -3.40
CA MET A 28 -14.34 -8.33 -4.15
C MET A 28 -13.46 -9.14 -3.21
N ASP A 29 -13.35 -10.44 -3.48
CA ASP A 29 -12.45 -11.33 -2.75
C ASP A 29 -11.04 -11.38 -3.36
N LYS A 30 -10.86 -10.79 -4.54
CA LYS A 30 -9.59 -10.80 -5.26
C LYS A 30 -9.27 -9.45 -5.87
N PHE A 31 -8.00 -9.07 -5.80
CA PHE A 31 -7.45 -7.97 -6.58
C PHE A 31 -5.97 -8.22 -6.83
N TYR A 32 -5.38 -7.40 -7.69
CA TYR A 32 -4.01 -7.53 -8.14
C TYR A 32 -3.34 -6.16 -8.07
N ILE A 33 -2.06 -6.15 -7.74
CA ILE A 33 -1.20 -4.98 -7.87
C ILE A 33 -0.02 -5.34 -8.76
N ASP A 34 0.06 -4.72 -9.92
CA ASP A 34 1.25 -4.80 -10.78
C ASP A 34 2.22 -3.66 -10.37
N THR A 35 3.47 -4.02 -10.08
CA THR A 35 4.52 -3.12 -9.59
C THR A 35 5.91 -3.58 -10.06
N GLN A 36 6.98 -2.92 -9.61
CA GLN A 36 8.36 -3.35 -9.85
C GLN A 36 8.89 -4.18 -8.68
N ASN A 37 9.77 -5.13 -8.96
CA ASN A 37 10.47 -5.89 -7.94
C ASN A 37 11.45 -4.98 -7.20
N LEU A 38 11.32 -4.88 -5.87
CA LEU A 38 12.22 -4.06 -5.04
C LEU A 38 13.68 -4.53 -5.07
N LYS A 39 13.91 -5.83 -5.31
CA LYS A 39 15.27 -6.40 -5.42
C LYS A 39 15.85 -6.22 -6.82
N ASP A 40 15.01 -6.10 -7.84
CA ASP A 40 15.39 -5.91 -9.24
C ASP A 40 14.36 -5.01 -9.95
N PRO A 41 14.53 -3.68 -9.92
CA PRO A 41 13.54 -2.74 -10.49
C PRO A 41 13.30 -2.89 -12.00
N SER A 42 14.18 -3.59 -12.72
CA SER A 42 13.99 -3.92 -14.14
C SER A 42 12.88 -4.96 -14.36
N GLN A 43 12.58 -5.76 -13.33
CA GLN A 43 11.55 -6.76 -13.35
C GLN A 43 10.22 -6.22 -12.84
N LYS A 44 9.16 -6.49 -13.60
CA LYS A 44 7.80 -6.30 -13.15
C LYS A 44 7.38 -7.52 -12.32
N MET A 45 6.54 -7.28 -11.32
CA MET A 45 5.88 -8.33 -10.57
C MET A 45 4.40 -8.02 -10.40
N THR A 46 3.59 -9.07 -10.37
CA THR A 46 2.18 -9.00 -9.97
C THR A 46 2.01 -9.64 -8.60
N LEU A 47 1.48 -8.85 -7.68
CA LEU A 47 1.04 -9.32 -6.37
C LEU A 47 -0.44 -9.70 -6.47
N ASN A 48 -0.74 -10.98 -6.27
CA ASN A 48 -2.11 -11.51 -6.28
C ASN A 48 -2.67 -11.52 -4.86
N PHE A 49 -3.70 -10.72 -4.60
CA PHE A 49 -4.34 -10.61 -3.29
C PHE A 49 -5.64 -11.41 -3.28
N THR A 50 -5.78 -12.32 -2.32
CA THR A 50 -7.01 -13.10 -2.08
C THR A 50 -7.43 -12.97 -0.63
N LYS A 51 -8.66 -12.50 -0.42
CA LYS A 51 -9.26 -12.35 0.90
C LYS A 51 -9.48 -13.73 1.54
N GLN A 52 -9.10 -13.87 2.79
CA GLN A 52 -9.27 -15.06 3.61
C GLN A 52 -10.48 -14.88 4.53
N GLN A 53 -11.00 -15.98 5.07
CA GLN A 53 -12.21 -15.98 5.91
C GLN A 53 -12.06 -15.14 7.20
N ASP A 54 -10.84 -14.98 7.70
CA ASP A 54 -10.50 -14.22 8.90
C ASP A 54 -10.19 -12.73 8.64
N GLY A 55 -10.46 -12.26 7.41
CA GLY A 55 -10.21 -10.89 6.98
C GLY A 55 -8.75 -10.60 6.63
N GLN A 56 -7.86 -11.60 6.63
CA GLN A 56 -6.50 -11.45 6.09
C GLN A 56 -6.51 -11.46 4.56
N TRP A 57 -5.50 -10.82 3.97
CA TRP A 57 -5.20 -10.94 2.56
C TRP A 57 -4.02 -11.86 2.37
N LYS A 58 -4.23 -13.01 1.73
CA LYS A 58 -3.13 -13.83 1.21
C LYS A 58 -2.59 -13.15 -0.04
N VAL A 59 -1.29 -12.90 -0.06
CA VAL A 59 -0.57 -12.20 -1.12
C VAL A 59 0.44 -13.15 -1.74
N VAL A 60 0.27 -13.45 -3.02
CA VAL A 60 1.12 -14.37 -3.76
C VAL A 60 1.79 -13.61 -4.90
N PRO A 61 3.10 -13.33 -4.82
CA PRO A 61 3.85 -12.80 -5.96
C PRO A 61 3.89 -13.82 -7.10
N ASP A 62 3.71 -13.38 -8.33
CA ASP A 62 3.85 -14.20 -9.54
C ASP A 62 5.23 -14.84 -9.69
N VAL A 63 6.28 -14.13 -9.29
CA VAL A 63 7.68 -14.59 -9.28
C VAL A 63 8.01 -15.56 -8.12
N ALA A 64 7.13 -15.71 -7.13
CA ALA A 64 7.38 -16.51 -5.93
C ALA A 64 6.10 -17.21 -5.43
N GLN A 65 5.48 -18.03 -6.27
CA GLN A 65 4.16 -18.61 -6.02
C GLN A 65 4.08 -19.52 -4.78
N ASN A 66 5.21 -20.10 -4.37
CA ASN A 66 5.29 -21.02 -3.24
C ASN A 66 5.59 -20.34 -1.90
N ASP A 67 5.68 -19.01 -1.87
CA ASP A 67 6.04 -18.23 -0.69
C ASP A 67 5.01 -17.12 -0.43
N PRO A 68 3.81 -17.48 0.06
CA PRO A 68 2.75 -16.50 0.30
C PRO A 68 3.07 -15.63 1.52
N LEU A 69 2.73 -14.35 1.39
CA LEU A 69 2.66 -13.40 2.48
C LEU A 69 1.20 -13.25 2.92
N TYR A 70 0.98 -12.87 4.18
CA TYR A 70 -0.36 -12.58 4.69
C TYR A 70 -0.38 -11.18 5.29
N PHE A 71 -1.28 -10.33 4.80
CA PHE A 71 -1.39 -8.95 5.23
C PHE A 71 -2.74 -8.67 5.87
N ARG A 72 -2.75 -7.90 6.96
CA ARG A 72 -3.99 -7.45 7.61
C ARG A 72 -3.83 -6.08 8.25
N PHE A 73 -4.90 -5.29 8.22
CA PHE A 73 -5.07 -4.15 9.13
C PHE A 73 -6.06 -4.49 10.22
N ASP A 74 -5.79 -4.08 11.46
CA ASP A 74 -6.81 -4.06 12.50
C ASP A 74 -7.61 -2.73 12.52
N GLU A 75 -8.60 -2.65 13.41
CA GLU A 75 -9.45 -1.48 13.60
C GLU A 75 -8.69 -0.22 14.03
N LYS A 76 -7.49 -0.39 14.62
CA LYS A 76 -6.61 0.71 15.03
C LYS A 76 -5.58 1.06 13.95
N LEU A 77 -5.72 0.48 12.75
CA LEU A 77 -4.81 0.64 11.61
C LEU A 77 -3.38 0.21 11.94
N ASN A 78 -3.20 -0.82 12.76
CA ASN A 78 -1.93 -1.52 12.79
C ASN A 78 -1.89 -2.49 11.60
N PHE A 79 -0.83 -2.40 10.80
CA PHE A 79 -0.54 -3.35 9.75
C PHE A 79 0.22 -4.54 10.33
N TYR A 80 -0.17 -5.73 9.93
CA TYR A 80 0.51 -6.98 10.25
C TYR A 80 0.91 -7.66 8.95
N SER A 81 2.17 -8.07 8.83
CA SER A 81 2.64 -8.97 7.77
C SER A 81 3.16 -10.26 8.38
N TYR A 82 2.75 -11.38 7.79
CA TYR A 82 3.22 -12.72 8.16
C TYR A 82 3.82 -13.39 6.93
N GLU A 83 5.01 -13.94 7.11
CA GLU A 83 5.60 -14.85 6.14
C GLU A 83 5.12 -16.28 6.43
N GLY A 84 4.53 -16.93 5.43
CA GLY A 84 3.87 -18.24 5.62
C GLY A 84 4.81 -19.37 6.06
N ARG A 85 6.13 -19.24 5.88
CA ARG A 85 7.12 -20.29 6.20
C ARG A 85 7.94 -20.02 7.47
N SER A 86 8.28 -18.77 7.76
CA SER A 86 9.16 -18.40 8.87
C SER A 86 8.41 -18.10 10.17
N GLY A 87 7.10 -17.81 10.08
CA GLY A 87 6.32 -17.34 11.23
C GLY A 87 6.73 -15.93 11.69
N GLN A 88 7.59 -15.25 10.95
CA GLN A 88 7.99 -13.88 11.24
C GLN A 88 6.78 -12.96 11.09
N LYS A 89 6.58 -12.14 12.12
CA LYS A 89 5.47 -11.19 12.22
C LYS A 89 6.05 -9.80 12.37
N ASP A 90 5.91 -8.99 11.32
CA ASP A 90 6.20 -7.56 11.43
C ASP A 90 4.89 -6.82 11.75
N THR A 91 5.01 -5.77 12.55
CA THR A 91 3.87 -4.92 12.91
C THR A 91 4.25 -3.45 12.69
N ILE A 92 3.47 -2.75 11.87
CA ILE A 92 3.64 -1.33 11.64
C ILE A 92 2.41 -0.61 12.20
N PRO A 93 2.53 0.15 13.30
CA PRO A 93 1.41 0.85 13.90
C PRO A 93 1.05 2.11 13.12
N LEU A 94 0.53 1.95 11.89
CA LEU A 94 0.41 3.03 10.90
C LEU A 94 -0.38 4.25 11.44
N ASN A 95 -1.44 4.03 12.22
CA ASN A 95 -2.17 5.15 12.85
C ASN A 95 -1.32 5.93 13.85
N LYS A 96 -0.28 5.37 14.47
CA LYS A 96 0.63 6.14 15.35
C LYS A 96 1.70 6.88 14.55
N LEU A 97 2.06 6.39 13.37
CA LEU A 97 3.15 6.94 12.57
C LEU A 97 2.69 8.10 11.68
N VAL A 98 1.52 7.97 11.04
CA VAL A 98 1.11 8.89 9.98
C VAL A 98 -0.33 9.41 10.12
N LYS A 99 -0.55 10.61 9.58
CA LYS A 99 -1.86 11.20 9.30
C LYS A 99 -2.13 11.02 7.80
N ILE A 100 -3.19 10.30 7.44
CA ILE A 100 -3.60 10.08 6.04
C ILE A 100 -4.83 10.95 5.75
N LYS A 101 -4.71 11.86 4.79
CA LYS A 101 -5.79 12.77 4.36
C LYS A 101 -6.09 12.54 2.88
N LYS A 102 -7.31 12.11 2.58
CA LYS A 102 -7.83 11.97 1.21
C LYS A 102 -8.56 13.22 0.77
N ASN A 103 -8.50 13.53 -0.52
CA ASN A 103 -9.19 14.70 -1.09
C ASN A 103 -10.71 14.50 -1.30
N HIS A 104 -11.24 13.29 -1.08
CA HIS A 104 -12.65 12.99 -1.26
C HIS A 104 -13.16 11.94 -0.25
N LYS A 105 -14.41 12.07 0.24
CA LYS A 105 -14.99 11.15 1.25
C LYS A 105 -15.08 9.70 0.78
N LYS A 106 -15.54 9.47 -0.46
CA LYS A 106 -15.67 8.13 -1.07
C LYS A 106 -14.36 7.74 -1.78
N TRP A 107 -13.74 6.63 -1.38
CA TRP A 107 -12.48 6.11 -1.93
C TRP A 107 -12.51 5.90 -3.45
N LYS A 108 -13.63 5.41 -3.99
CA LYS A 108 -13.81 5.23 -5.45
C LYS A 108 -13.68 6.52 -6.29
N LYS A 109 -13.74 7.70 -5.66
CA LYS A 109 -13.62 9.03 -6.26
C LYS A 109 -12.37 9.80 -5.80
N VAL A 110 -11.54 9.21 -4.95
CA VAL A 110 -10.28 9.83 -4.52
C VAL A 110 -9.35 9.94 -5.71
N THR A 111 -8.73 11.10 -5.88
CA THR A 111 -7.68 11.34 -6.88
C THR A 111 -6.34 11.70 -6.25
N GLU A 112 -6.34 12.02 -4.95
CA GLU A 112 -5.14 12.38 -4.21
C GLU A 112 -5.25 11.97 -2.73
N VAL A 113 -4.17 11.42 -2.20
CA VAL A 113 -3.99 11.09 -0.79
C VAL A 113 -2.70 11.72 -0.30
N MET A 114 -2.83 12.61 0.68
CA MET A 114 -1.70 13.22 1.38
C MET A 114 -1.40 12.45 2.65
N VAL A 115 -0.13 12.15 2.86
CA VAL A 115 0.42 11.45 4.02
C VAL A 115 1.43 12.38 4.68
N LYS A 116 1.32 12.53 6.00
CA LYS A 116 2.29 13.26 6.82
C LYS A 116 2.62 12.45 8.07
N PRO A 117 3.80 12.60 8.67
CA PRO A 117 4.05 12.09 10.01
C PRO A 117 3.05 12.66 11.02
N ARG A 118 2.82 11.94 12.12
CA ARG A 118 2.01 12.46 13.23
C ARG A 118 2.75 13.46 14.11
N SER A 119 4.08 13.40 14.16
CA SER A 119 4.92 14.41 14.82
C SER A 119 4.74 15.75 14.12
N ASP A 120 4.43 16.78 14.90
CA ASP A 120 4.16 18.13 14.37
C ASP A 120 5.44 18.86 13.93
N ASP A 121 6.62 18.34 14.29
CA ASP A 121 7.93 18.92 13.96
C ASP A 121 8.43 18.50 12.57
N SER A 122 7.82 17.49 11.94
CA SER A 122 8.29 16.99 10.65
C SER A 122 7.67 17.75 9.47
N LYS A 123 8.55 18.21 8.57
CA LYS A 123 8.17 18.79 7.27
C LYS A 123 7.96 17.72 6.20
N GLU A 124 8.20 16.45 6.49
CA GLU A 124 8.01 15.37 5.54
C GLU A 124 6.55 15.26 5.12
N ARG A 125 6.34 15.08 3.82
CA ARG A 125 5.03 14.84 3.23
C ARG A 125 5.18 13.93 2.02
N LEU A 126 4.20 13.08 1.83
CA LEU A 126 4.05 12.25 0.66
C LEU A 126 2.66 12.46 0.08
N THR A 127 2.60 12.81 -1.19
CA THR A 127 1.33 12.87 -1.93
C THR A 127 1.28 11.68 -2.87
N LEU A 128 0.20 10.91 -2.81
CA LEU A 128 -0.07 9.79 -3.71
C LEU A 128 -1.25 10.17 -4.61
N VAL A 129 -1.01 10.22 -5.91
CA VAL A 129 -2.02 10.48 -6.93
C VAL A 129 -2.70 9.16 -7.31
N VAL A 130 -4.02 9.19 -7.41
CA VAL A 130 -4.86 8.05 -7.81
C VAL A 130 -5.53 8.37 -9.14
N GLU A 131 -5.15 7.65 -10.18
CA GLU A 131 -5.69 7.82 -11.53
C GLU A 131 -6.68 6.70 -11.88
N LYS A 132 -7.83 7.06 -12.45
CA LYS A 132 -8.79 6.08 -12.98
C LYS A 132 -8.44 5.70 -14.41
N LYS A 133 -7.98 4.45 -14.60
CA LYS A 133 -7.74 3.88 -15.94
C LYS A 133 -8.93 3.10 -16.49
N GLY A 134 -9.80 2.57 -15.63
CA GLY A 134 -10.96 1.78 -16.05
C GLY A 134 -12.02 1.63 -14.95
N LYS A 135 -13.09 0.86 -15.24
CA LYS A 135 -14.12 0.55 -14.23
C LYS A 135 -13.51 -0.17 -13.02
N LYS A 136 -12.68 -1.18 -13.28
CA LYS A 136 -12.02 -2.02 -12.28
C LYS A 136 -10.50 -1.83 -12.17
N GLN A 137 -10.00 -0.64 -12.55
CA GLN A 137 -8.55 -0.36 -12.58
C GLN A 137 -8.23 1.03 -12.07
N ARG A 138 -7.20 1.14 -11.23
CA ARG A 138 -6.61 2.39 -10.74
C ARG A 138 -5.08 2.33 -10.83
N VAL A 139 -4.46 3.48 -10.96
CA VAL A 139 -3.00 3.62 -10.83
C VAL A 139 -2.72 4.53 -9.65
N ILE A 140 -1.86 4.09 -8.73
CA ILE A 140 -1.40 4.85 -7.57
C ILE A 140 0.08 5.18 -7.81
N ARG A 141 0.47 6.45 -7.70
CA ARG A 141 1.86 6.88 -7.91
C ARG A 141 2.21 8.10 -7.07
N PRO A 142 3.50 8.36 -6.80
CA PRO A 142 3.93 9.61 -6.17
C PRO A 142 3.47 10.85 -6.95
N GLY A 143 3.06 11.88 -6.22
CA GLY A 143 2.72 13.21 -6.74
C GLY A 143 3.98 14.04 -7.03
N SER A 144 3.84 15.07 -7.86
CA SER A 144 4.95 15.93 -8.30
C SER A 144 5.56 16.79 -7.18
N ASP A 145 4.81 17.00 -6.09
CA ASP A 145 5.20 17.75 -4.90
C ASP A 145 5.99 16.92 -3.87
N THR A 146 6.21 15.64 -4.17
CA THR A 146 6.95 14.73 -3.31
C THR A 146 8.47 14.92 -3.46
N GLN A 147 9.21 14.86 -2.34
CA GLN A 147 10.67 15.00 -2.33
C GLN A 147 11.35 13.98 -3.25
N ALA A 148 12.51 14.35 -3.81
CA ALA A 148 13.19 13.60 -4.86
C ALA A 148 13.50 12.14 -4.49
N GLU A 149 13.77 11.85 -3.22
CA GLU A 149 14.02 10.50 -2.69
C GLU A 149 12.82 9.54 -2.85
N VAL A 150 11.60 10.08 -2.96
CA VAL A 150 10.38 9.26 -3.16
C VAL A 150 10.11 8.95 -4.63
N LYS A 151 10.81 9.59 -5.58
CA LYS A 151 10.62 9.32 -7.01
C LYS A 151 10.98 7.89 -7.40
N GLU A 152 11.68 7.15 -6.53
CA GLU A 152 11.98 5.73 -6.71
C GLU A 152 10.78 4.81 -6.45
N ILE A 153 9.67 5.31 -5.91
CA ILE A 153 8.50 4.48 -5.66
C ILE A 153 7.74 4.26 -6.98
N PRO A 154 7.70 3.02 -7.50
CA PRO A 154 7.09 2.74 -8.79
C PRO A 154 5.58 3.01 -8.75
N ALA A 155 5.02 3.33 -9.91
CA ALA A 155 3.58 3.32 -10.08
C ALA A 155 3.03 1.92 -9.80
N MET A 156 1.97 1.85 -8.99
CA MET A 156 1.28 0.61 -8.67
C MET A 156 -0.06 0.58 -9.39
N HIS A 157 -0.25 -0.45 -10.21
CA HIS A 157 -1.45 -0.65 -11.00
C HIS A 157 -2.37 -1.62 -10.28
N VAL A 158 -3.44 -1.08 -9.69
CA VAL A 158 -4.44 -1.85 -8.95
C VAL A 158 -5.56 -2.26 -9.89
N ARG A 159 -5.87 -3.55 -9.95
CA ARG A 159 -6.99 -4.10 -10.74
C ARG A 159 -7.74 -5.16 -9.95
N TRP A 160 -9.04 -5.33 -10.19
CA TRP A 160 -9.88 -6.33 -9.51
C TRP A 160 -10.91 -6.92 -10.47
N ASP A 161 -11.45 -8.08 -10.13
CA ASP A 161 -12.41 -8.84 -10.94
C ASP A 161 -13.66 -9.19 -10.15
#